data_AF-A0A2B7XMF0-F1
#
_entry.id   AF-A0A2B7XMF0-F1
#
_cell.length_a   1.000
_cell.length_b   1.000
_cell.length_c   1.000
_cell.angle_alpha   90.00
_cell.angle_beta   90.00
_cell.angle_gamma   90.00
#
_symmetry.space_group_name_H-M   'P 1'
#
loop_
_entity.id
_entity.type
_entity.pdbx_description
1 polymer ?
#
loop_
_entity_poly.entity_id
_entity_poly.type
_entity_poly.pdbx_seq_one_letter_code
_entity_poly.pdbx_strand_id
1 'polypeptide(L)'
;MPSTNVSHRRTHNLLLISKLLSLRDSASPLTLLLDSLEQPATPLIQEYIRRAKLSKVHVIFVSFETLVRPDGVDTFIPTRRKSLTQIAKEVTAASSSPSLHQPSAAPNAPIARRSLIIIDSVTPLISRKHSSPDQQHLNIAAYLSSLLGPPPTTPQSPSTSLIAIYHQDIPTPHSQNQTPYTPTPLFLLTYLATTILTLHSTRHILAQKAARDRSLIAPQFGLAEEADGVIIGRVVEQHGKGIASAGNDDHDRNGIVIEMEHRRKSGRGVVEWYYLPPATKIHRQQVKEVVMLLDDHPLYRRWEEAAAAGREEAEEQPESTFELGLTERQRREREGVVLPYFDAQKGEGPGEGGRILYDMGEEDDFDEEEDEI
;
A
#
# COMPACT_ATOMS: atom_id res chain seq x y z
N MET A 1 -10.66 23.60 13.17
CA MET A 1 -9.40 23.64 12.37
C MET A 1 -8.62 22.35 12.58
N PRO A 2 -8.69 21.37 11.66
CA PRO A 2 -7.77 20.25 11.71
C PRO A 2 -6.34 20.80 11.71
N SER A 3 -5.49 20.32 12.62
CA SER A 3 -4.11 20.78 12.70
C SER A 3 -3.48 20.63 11.31
N THR A 4 -2.80 21.67 10.84
CA THR A 4 -2.17 21.75 9.51
C THR A 4 -1.38 20.48 9.16
N ASN A 5 -0.77 19.86 10.16
CA ASN A 5 -0.07 18.57 10.10
C ASN A 5 -0.93 17.39 9.61
N VAL A 6 -2.21 17.31 9.99
CA VAL A 6 -3.11 16.21 9.55
C VAL A 6 -3.46 16.36 8.09
N SER A 7 -3.78 17.57 7.64
CA SER A 7 -4.07 17.84 6.22
C SER A 7 -2.83 17.59 5.35
N HIS A 8 -1.64 17.99 5.82
CA HIS A 8 -0.38 17.73 5.14
C HIS A 8 -0.06 16.23 5.03
N ARG A 9 -0.24 15.47 6.13
CA ARG A 9 -0.05 14.01 6.11
C ARG A 9 -0.98 13.34 5.09
N ARG A 10 -2.25 13.78 5.03
CA ARG A 10 -3.25 13.22 4.11
C ARG A 10 -2.86 13.43 2.65
N THR A 11 -2.49 14.65 2.27
CA THR A 11 -2.08 14.96 0.89
C THR A 11 -0.80 14.22 0.52
N HIS A 12 0.19 14.18 1.41
CA HIS A 12 1.43 13.42 1.21
C HIS A 12 1.16 11.94 0.93
N ASN A 13 0.30 11.31 1.73
CA ASN A 13 0.02 9.88 1.61
C ASN A 13 -0.77 9.54 0.33
N LEU A 14 -1.74 10.37 -0.05
CA LEU A 14 -2.42 10.22 -1.35
C LEU A 14 -1.45 10.37 -2.53
N LEU A 15 -0.59 11.38 -2.50
CA LEU A 15 0.44 11.54 -3.54
C LEU A 15 1.40 10.34 -3.61
N LEU A 16 1.76 9.77 -2.45
CA LEU A 16 2.61 8.59 -2.37
C LEU A 16 1.96 7.36 -3.03
N ILE A 17 0.73 7.01 -2.65
CA ILE A 17 0.05 5.85 -3.25
C ILE A 17 -0.22 6.08 -4.74
N SER A 18 -0.56 7.31 -5.14
CA SER A 18 -0.73 7.69 -6.54
C SER A 18 0.56 7.50 -7.33
N LYS A 19 1.71 7.90 -6.78
CA LYS A 19 3.05 7.71 -7.35
C LYS A 19 3.38 6.22 -7.51
N LEU A 20 3.13 5.41 -6.48
CA LEU A 20 3.39 3.97 -6.49
C LEU A 20 2.53 3.23 -7.53
N LEU A 21 1.23 3.48 -7.54
CA LEU A 21 0.31 2.84 -8.48
C LEU A 21 0.49 3.30 -9.94
N SER A 22 0.99 4.53 -10.16
CA SER A 22 1.27 5.05 -11.50
C SER A 22 2.68 4.73 -12.01
N LEU A 23 3.50 4.06 -11.20
CA LEU A 23 4.88 3.67 -11.53
C LEU A 23 5.75 4.87 -11.93
N ARG A 24 5.50 6.02 -11.29
CA ARG A 24 6.28 7.25 -11.53
C ARG A 24 7.62 7.18 -10.80
N ASP A 25 8.63 7.77 -11.43
CA ASP A 25 10.00 7.92 -10.91
C ASP A 25 10.67 6.62 -10.44
N SER A 26 10.24 5.46 -10.95
CA SER A 26 10.71 4.15 -10.46
C SER A 26 10.64 4.04 -8.93
N ALA A 27 9.57 4.58 -8.33
CA ALA A 27 9.41 4.70 -6.88
C ALA A 27 9.56 3.36 -6.13
N SER A 28 9.18 2.25 -6.78
CA SER A 28 9.35 0.90 -6.25
C SER A 28 9.90 -0.01 -7.36
N PRO A 29 11.15 -0.50 -7.26
CA PRO A 29 11.67 -1.52 -8.17
C PRO A 29 11.00 -2.88 -7.95
N LEU A 30 10.73 -3.24 -6.69
CA LEU A 30 10.00 -4.45 -6.31
C LEU A 30 8.83 -4.10 -5.40
N THR A 31 7.62 -4.28 -5.91
CA THR A 31 6.37 -4.23 -5.16
C THR A 31 5.86 -5.65 -4.93
N LEU A 32 5.68 -6.02 -3.66
CA LEU A 32 5.12 -7.30 -3.25
C LEU A 32 3.63 -7.12 -2.94
N LEU A 33 2.76 -7.84 -3.63
CA LEU A 33 1.34 -7.91 -3.32
C LEU A 33 1.09 -9.14 -2.44
N LEU A 34 0.52 -8.94 -1.27
CA LEU A 34 0.08 -10.01 -0.39
C LEU A 34 -1.44 -10.09 -0.48
N ASP A 35 -1.93 -11.20 -1.00
CA ASP A 35 -3.37 -11.45 -1.14
C ASP A 35 -3.78 -12.73 -0.42
N SER A 36 -5.09 -12.92 -0.33
CA SER A 36 -5.71 -14.06 0.34
C SER A 36 -6.84 -14.61 -0.54
N LEU A 37 -7.35 -15.79 -0.19
CA LEU A 37 -8.51 -16.40 -0.82
C LEU A 37 -9.75 -15.50 -0.69
N GLU A 38 -9.81 -14.73 0.40
CA GLU A 38 -10.88 -13.79 0.68
C GLU A 38 -10.81 -12.54 -0.19
N GLN A 39 -9.60 -12.01 -0.40
CA GLN A 39 -9.37 -10.85 -1.25
C GLN A 39 -8.21 -11.11 -2.23
N PRO A 40 -8.49 -11.56 -3.47
CA PRO A 40 -7.44 -11.77 -4.47
C PRO A 40 -6.89 -10.45 -5.00
N ALA A 41 -5.66 -10.49 -5.52
CA ALA A 41 -4.98 -9.32 -6.09
C ALA A 41 -5.54 -8.81 -7.42
N THR A 42 -6.43 -9.56 -8.08
CA THR A 42 -6.95 -9.24 -9.42
C THR A 42 -7.46 -7.80 -9.59
N PRO A 43 -8.28 -7.23 -8.69
CA PRO A 43 -8.77 -5.86 -8.85
C PRO A 43 -7.65 -4.81 -8.84
N LEU A 44 -6.63 -5.00 -7.99
CA LEU A 44 -5.48 -4.12 -7.93
C LEU A 44 -4.58 -4.26 -9.18
N ILE A 45 -4.37 -5.49 -9.65
CA ILE A 45 -3.63 -5.76 -10.89
C ILE A 45 -4.29 -5.06 -12.09
N GLN A 46 -5.62 -5.12 -12.19
CA GLN A 46 -6.36 -4.42 -13.24
C GLN A 46 -6.13 -2.91 -13.17
N GLU A 47 -6.06 -2.34 -11.97
CA GLU A 47 -5.76 -0.93 -11.79
C GLU A 47 -4.33 -0.56 -12.20
N TYR A 48 -3.33 -1.38 -11.84
CA TYR A 48 -1.95 -1.22 -12.32
C TYR A 48 -1.86 -1.26 -13.84
N ILE A 49 -2.51 -2.25 -14.46
CA ILE A 49 -2.57 -2.41 -15.91
C ILE A 49 -3.24 -1.19 -16.57
N ARG A 50 -4.35 -0.72 -16.00
CA ARG A 50 -5.07 0.47 -16.49
C ARG A 50 -4.18 1.71 -16.44
N ARG A 51 -3.51 1.94 -15.31
CA ARG A 51 -2.58 3.08 -15.15
C ARG A 51 -1.38 2.98 -16.07
N ALA A 52 -0.80 1.79 -16.22
CA ALA A 52 0.30 1.53 -17.14
C ALA A 52 -0.07 1.85 -18.60
N LYS A 53 -1.28 1.47 -19.03
CA LYS A 53 -1.81 1.86 -20.35
C LYS A 53 -1.93 3.38 -20.53
N LEU A 54 -2.46 4.08 -19.52
CA LEU A 54 -2.58 5.53 -19.55
C LEU A 54 -1.21 6.23 -19.61
N SER A 55 -0.20 5.68 -18.93
CA SER A 55 1.18 6.19 -18.94
C SER A 55 2.05 5.62 -20.07
N LYS A 56 1.49 4.81 -20.97
CA LYS A 56 2.18 4.15 -22.10
C LYS A 56 3.39 3.29 -21.66
N VAL A 57 3.31 2.70 -20.47
CA VAL A 57 4.28 1.73 -19.94
C VAL A 57 4.00 0.36 -20.57
N HIS A 58 5.06 -0.35 -20.97
CA HIS A 58 4.94 -1.69 -21.56
C HIS A 58 4.66 -2.73 -20.47
N VAL A 59 3.53 -3.43 -20.56
CA VAL A 59 3.09 -4.40 -19.55
C VAL A 59 3.44 -5.82 -19.98
N ILE A 60 4.32 -6.46 -19.21
CA ILE A 60 4.74 -7.86 -19.35
C ILE A 60 4.09 -8.66 -18.22
N PHE A 61 3.26 -9.63 -18.58
CA PHE A 61 2.56 -10.48 -17.62
C PHE A 61 3.12 -11.90 -17.67
N VAL A 62 3.71 -12.34 -16.56
CA VAL A 62 4.27 -13.68 -16.37
C VAL A 62 3.24 -14.53 -15.65
N SER A 63 2.84 -15.62 -16.31
CA SER A 63 1.64 -16.38 -15.97
C SER A 63 1.98 -17.78 -15.46
N PHE A 64 1.85 -18.02 -14.16
CA PHE A 64 1.97 -19.32 -13.51
C PHE A 64 0.63 -20.01 -13.30
N GLU A 65 -0.39 -19.25 -12.91
CA GLU A 65 -1.72 -19.77 -12.61
C GLU A 65 -2.83 -19.12 -13.48
N THR A 66 -2.57 -17.95 -14.03
CA THR A 66 -3.49 -17.28 -14.95
C THR A 66 -3.48 -17.99 -16.31
N LEU A 67 -4.65 -18.40 -16.79
CA LEU A 67 -4.79 -19.11 -18.07
C LEU A 67 -5.13 -18.18 -19.24
N VAL A 68 -5.87 -17.11 -18.97
CA VAL A 68 -6.37 -16.16 -19.97
C VAL A 68 -5.61 -14.85 -19.83
N ARG A 69 -5.09 -14.33 -20.95
CA ARG A 69 -4.40 -13.04 -21.00
C ARG A 69 -5.31 -11.93 -20.46
N PRO A 70 -4.89 -11.18 -19.42
CA PRO A 70 -5.67 -10.03 -18.94
C PRO A 70 -5.76 -8.89 -19.95
N ASP A 71 -6.92 -8.23 -19.99
CA ASP A 71 -7.21 -7.07 -20.86
C ASP A 71 -6.32 -5.89 -20.50
N GLY A 72 -5.28 -5.61 -21.29
CA GLY A 72 -4.24 -4.82 -20.63
C GLY A 72 -2.84 -5.00 -21.11
N VAL A 73 -2.50 -6.27 -21.15
CA VAL A 73 -1.14 -6.73 -21.21
C VAL A 73 -0.63 -6.58 -22.63
N ASP A 74 0.60 -6.13 -22.81
CA ASP A 74 1.25 -6.07 -24.13
C ASP A 74 1.89 -7.43 -24.47
N THR A 75 2.65 -7.98 -23.52
CA THR A 75 3.32 -9.28 -23.66
C THR A 75 2.83 -10.25 -22.59
N PHE A 76 2.29 -11.39 -22.99
CA PHE A 76 1.82 -12.44 -22.10
C PHE A 76 2.73 -13.67 -22.18
N ILE A 77 3.38 -14.03 -21.08
CA ILE A 77 4.38 -15.11 -20.98
C ILE A 77 3.79 -16.26 -20.15
N PRO A 78 3.22 -17.30 -20.79
CA PRO A 78 2.85 -18.52 -20.09
C PRO A 78 4.10 -19.27 -19.64
N THR A 79 4.17 -19.63 -18.36
CA THR A 79 5.35 -20.28 -17.75
C THR A 79 5.28 -21.81 -17.76
N ARG A 80 4.12 -22.37 -18.09
CA ARG A 80 3.88 -23.82 -18.10
C ARG A 80 4.91 -24.52 -18.99
N ARG A 81 5.60 -25.53 -18.44
CA ARG A 81 6.66 -26.33 -19.09
C ARG A 81 7.93 -25.54 -19.47
N LYS A 82 8.14 -24.32 -18.94
CA LYS A 82 9.38 -23.56 -19.15
C LYS A 82 10.33 -23.66 -17.95
N SER A 83 11.63 -23.58 -18.21
CA SER A 83 12.62 -23.38 -17.15
C SER A 83 12.62 -21.91 -16.69
N LEU A 84 13.08 -21.65 -15.48
CA LEU A 84 13.20 -20.27 -14.96
C LEU A 84 14.15 -19.42 -15.81
N THR A 85 15.20 -20.05 -16.34
CA THR A 85 16.15 -19.41 -17.25
C THR A 85 15.52 -19.05 -18.60
N GLN A 86 14.60 -19.86 -19.11
CA GLN A 86 13.83 -19.53 -20.32
C GLN A 86 12.87 -18.38 -20.06
N ILE A 87 12.16 -18.40 -18.93
CA ILE A 87 11.24 -17.32 -18.53
C ILE A 87 12.00 -16.00 -18.41
N ALA A 88 13.15 -15.99 -17.72
CA ALA A 88 13.98 -14.78 -17.58
C ALA A 88 14.43 -14.23 -18.94
N LYS A 89 14.87 -15.11 -19.87
CA LYS A 89 15.25 -14.70 -21.23
C LYS A 89 14.09 -14.07 -21.99
N GLU A 90 12.89 -14.65 -21.91
CA GLU A 90 11.70 -14.10 -22.55
C GLU A 90 11.30 -12.74 -21.96
N VAL A 91 11.38 -12.57 -20.65
CA VAL A 91 11.10 -11.31 -19.97
C VAL A 91 12.11 -10.23 -20.41
N THR A 92 13.42 -10.52 -20.39
CA THR A 92 14.44 -9.57 -20.84
C THR A 92 14.29 -9.21 -22.32
N ALA A 93 13.93 -10.17 -23.17
CA ALA A 93 13.65 -9.93 -24.58
C ALA A 93 12.41 -9.04 -24.77
N ALA A 94 11.35 -9.25 -23.99
CA ALA A 94 10.14 -8.43 -24.03
C ALA A 94 10.40 -6.99 -23.55
N SER A 95 11.24 -6.81 -22.53
CA SER A 95 11.61 -5.48 -22.01
C SER A 95 12.48 -4.67 -22.99
N SER A 96 13.19 -5.34 -23.91
CA SER A 96 14.08 -4.71 -24.90
C SER A 96 13.44 -4.55 -26.29
N SER A 97 12.23 -5.05 -26.51
CA SER A 97 11.60 -5.07 -27.83
C SER A 97 11.02 -3.70 -28.24
N PRO A 98 11.28 -3.21 -29.48
CA PRO A 98 10.60 -2.03 -30.03
C PRO A 98 9.17 -2.38 -30.46
N SER A 99 8.18 -1.58 -30.03
CA SER A 99 6.75 -1.80 -30.29
C SER A 99 6.38 -1.82 -31.79
N LEU A 100 5.47 -2.73 -32.17
CA LEU A 100 4.77 -2.79 -33.48
C LEU A 100 3.68 -1.72 -33.68
N HIS A 101 3.31 -0.93 -32.66
CA HIS A 101 2.17 0.01 -32.71
C HIS A 101 2.58 1.49 -32.67
N GLN A 102 3.56 1.87 -33.49
CA GLN A 102 3.85 3.28 -33.79
C GLN A 102 3.80 3.51 -35.30
N PRO A 103 2.74 4.15 -35.84
CA PRO A 103 2.85 4.81 -37.11
C PRO A 103 3.65 6.11 -36.86
N SER A 104 4.77 6.25 -37.55
CA SER A 104 5.56 7.47 -37.68
C SER A 104 6.07 8.14 -36.39
N ALA A 105 7.25 7.74 -35.94
CA ALA A 105 8.19 8.65 -35.29
C ALA A 105 9.60 8.36 -35.84
N ALA A 106 10.39 9.42 -36.04
CA ALA A 106 11.60 9.48 -36.87
C ALA A 106 12.68 8.40 -36.58
N PRO A 107 13.59 8.11 -37.53
CA PRO A 107 14.52 6.97 -37.49
C PRO A 107 15.62 7.04 -36.41
N ASN A 108 15.71 8.12 -35.63
CA ASN A 108 16.87 8.44 -34.81
C ASN A 108 16.46 8.87 -33.38
N ALA A 109 15.99 7.92 -32.56
CA ALA A 109 16.18 7.91 -31.10
C ALA A 109 15.54 6.65 -30.50
N PRO A 110 16.30 5.72 -29.87
CA PRO A 110 15.71 4.68 -29.05
C PRO A 110 15.21 5.33 -27.75
N ILE A 111 13.94 5.75 -27.70
CA ILE A 111 13.34 6.16 -26.44
C ILE A 111 13.24 4.91 -25.57
N ALA A 112 14.08 4.86 -24.55
CA ALA A 112 14.05 3.87 -23.49
C ALA A 112 12.63 3.77 -22.89
N ARG A 113 11.95 2.64 -23.11
CA ARG A 113 10.57 2.43 -22.65
C ARG A 113 10.57 1.93 -21.21
N ARG A 114 9.73 2.51 -20.36
CA ARG A 114 9.44 1.96 -19.03
C ARG A 114 8.67 0.65 -19.19
N SER A 115 9.03 -0.35 -18.40
CA SER A 115 8.39 -1.67 -18.41
C SER A 115 7.85 -2.02 -17.04
N LEU A 116 6.66 -2.61 -17.02
CA LEU A 116 6.03 -3.19 -15.84
C LEU A 116 6.00 -4.71 -16.01
N ILE A 117 6.66 -5.42 -15.11
CA ILE A 117 6.61 -6.88 -15.05
C ILE A 117 5.65 -7.28 -13.93
N ILE A 118 4.65 -8.10 -14.24
CA ILE A 118 3.70 -8.64 -13.27
C ILE A 118 3.90 -10.16 -13.22
N ILE A 119 4.20 -10.70 -12.04
CA ILE A 119 4.23 -12.14 -11.76
C ILE A 119 2.99 -12.48 -10.97
N ASP A 120 2.08 -13.24 -11.59
CA ASP A 120 0.77 -13.59 -11.01
C ASP A 120 0.86 -14.43 -9.73
N SER A 121 1.87 -15.29 -9.58
CA SER A 121 2.11 -16.06 -8.39
C SER A 121 3.59 -16.41 -8.23
N VAL A 122 4.18 -16.09 -7.08
CA VAL A 122 5.55 -16.51 -6.73
C VAL A 122 5.62 -17.90 -6.12
N THR A 123 4.48 -18.47 -5.69
CA THR A 123 4.44 -19.78 -5.03
C THR A 123 5.07 -20.89 -5.87
N PRO A 124 4.82 -20.98 -7.19
CA PRO A 124 5.46 -21.98 -8.04
C PRO A 124 6.96 -21.77 -8.24
N LEU A 125 7.48 -20.54 -8.07
CA LEU A 125 8.91 -20.24 -8.07
C LEU A 125 9.59 -20.83 -6.83
N ILE A 126 8.94 -20.67 -5.67
CA ILE A 126 9.43 -21.11 -4.36
C ILE A 126 9.29 -22.63 -4.20
N SER A 127 8.19 -23.19 -4.70
CA SER A 127 7.78 -24.58 -4.46
C SER A 127 8.33 -25.59 -5.48
N ARG A 128 9.13 -25.14 -6.45
CA ARG A 128 9.59 -25.99 -7.56
C ARG A 128 10.53 -27.07 -7.03
N LYS A 129 10.03 -28.31 -6.94
CA LYS A 129 10.85 -29.48 -6.61
C LYS A 129 11.87 -29.72 -7.71
N HIS A 130 13.15 -29.75 -7.33
CA HIS A 130 14.24 -30.05 -8.24
C HIS A 130 14.21 -31.53 -8.62
N SER A 131 14.25 -31.82 -9.92
CA SER A 131 14.30 -33.18 -10.46
C SER A 131 15.70 -33.81 -10.38
N SER A 132 16.72 -33.04 -10.00
CA SER A 132 18.12 -33.48 -9.92
C SER A 132 18.74 -33.11 -8.57
N PRO A 133 19.45 -34.03 -7.89
CA PRO A 133 20.02 -33.83 -6.56
C PRO A 133 21.17 -32.80 -6.50
N ASP A 134 21.79 -32.45 -7.63
CA ASP A 134 22.97 -31.55 -7.69
C ASP A 134 22.63 -30.07 -7.93
N GLN A 135 21.35 -29.69 -8.08
CA GLN A 135 20.96 -28.29 -8.30
C GLN A 135 20.64 -27.61 -6.98
N GLN A 136 21.47 -26.62 -6.63
CA GLN A 136 21.30 -25.73 -5.49
C GLN A 136 19.90 -25.08 -5.50
N HIS A 137 19.35 -24.85 -4.30
CA HIS A 137 18.09 -24.13 -4.10
C HIS A 137 18.07 -22.83 -4.91
N LEU A 138 16.94 -22.53 -5.57
CA LEU A 138 16.76 -21.27 -6.29
C LEU A 138 17.00 -20.08 -5.36
N ASN A 139 18.02 -19.27 -5.66
CA ASN A 139 18.16 -17.97 -5.03
C ASN A 139 17.12 -17.01 -5.64
N ILE A 140 15.99 -16.85 -4.95
CA ILE A 140 14.89 -15.99 -5.39
C ILE A 140 15.32 -14.54 -5.55
N ALA A 141 16.22 -14.03 -4.70
CA ALA A 141 16.72 -12.66 -4.79
C ALA A 141 17.50 -12.46 -6.10
N ALA A 142 18.42 -13.38 -6.41
CA ALA A 142 19.18 -13.32 -7.66
C ALA A 142 18.26 -13.46 -8.89
N TYR A 143 17.23 -14.30 -8.80
CA TYR A 143 16.27 -14.46 -9.88
C TYR A 143 15.46 -13.18 -10.14
N LEU A 144 14.85 -12.60 -9.11
CA LEU A 144 14.06 -11.35 -9.25
C LEU A 144 14.94 -10.20 -9.73
N SER A 145 16.17 -10.08 -9.22
CA SER A 145 17.14 -9.09 -9.70
C SER A 145 17.49 -9.27 -11.19
N SER A 146 17.58 -10.51 -11.68
CA SER A 146 17.84 -10.77 -13.11
C SER A 146 16.72 -10.28 -14.03
N LEU A 147 15.49 -10.18 -13.52
CA LEU A 147 14.33 -9.69 -14.28
C LEU A 147 14.31 -8.16 -14.41
N LEU A 148 14.88 -7.44 -13.43
CA LEU A 148 14.90 -5.98 -13.39
C LEU A 148 15.88 -5.37 -14.41
N GLY A 149 16.86 -6.16 -14.87
CA GLY A 149 17.90 -5.70 -15.80
C GLY A 149 19.02 -4.92 -15.10
N PRO A 150 19.99 -4.38 -15.87
CA PRO A 150 21.09 -3.61 -15.29
C PRO A 150 20.57 -2.33 -14.61
N PRO A 151 21.22 -1.86 -13.53
CA PRO A 151 20.82 -0.64 -12.85
C PRO A 151 20.88 0.57 -13.80
N PRO A 152 20.00 1.57 -13.61
CA PRO A 152 19.96 2.75 -14.45
C PRO A 152 21.29 3.51 -14.36
N THR A 153 22.09 3.49 -15.44
CA THR A 153 23.39 4.19 -15.49
C THR A 153 23.23 5.68 -15.84
N THR A 154 22.07 6.07 -16.35
CA THR A 154 21.71 7.46 -16.68
C THR A 154 20.25 7.72 -16.31
N PRO A 155 19.86 8.98 -16.01
CA PRO A 155 18.46 9.34 -15.71
C PRO A 155 17.49 9.11 -16.89
N GLN A 156 17.99 8.81 -18.09
CA GLN A 156 17.21 8.49 -19.29
C GLN A 156 17.12 6.98 -19.59
N SER A 157 17.69 6.12 -18.73
CA SER A 157 17.63 4.67 -18.91
C SER A 157 16.23 4.11 -18.60
N PRO A 158 15.82 3.01 -19.25
CA PRO A 158 14.49 2.46 -19.09
C PRO A 158 14.33 1.90 -17.67
N SER A 159 13.33 2.41 -16.94
CA SER A 159 13.02 1.87 -15.61
C SER A 159 12.12 0.64 -15.74
N THR A 160 12.51 -0.46 -15.11
CA THR A 160 11.69 -1.66 -14.96
C THR A 160 11.15 -1.71 -13.53
N SER A 161 9.83 -1.85 -13.37
CA SER A 161 9.19 -2.11 -12.08
C SER A 161 8.62 -3.53 -12.08
N LEU A 162 8.83 -4.25 -10.99
CA LEU A 162 8.40 -5.63 -10.80
C LEU A 162 7.30 -5.69 -9.73
N ILE A 163 6.17 -6.26 -10.09
CA ILE A 163 5.07 -6.61 -9.18
C ILE A 163 5.06 -8.13 -9.04
N ALA A 164 5.19 -8.61 -7.81
CA ALA A 164 5.16 -10.03 -7.49
C ALA A 164 4.02 -10.31 -6.51
N ILE A 165 3.19 -11.32 -6.80
CA ILE A 165 2.05 -11.67 -5.96
C ILE A 165 2.37 -12.92 -5.14
N TYR A 166 2.13 -12.84 -3.84
CA TYR A 166 2.27 -13.93 -2.88
C TYR A 166 0.92 -14.19 -2.21
N HIS A 167 0.38 -15.37 -2.42
CA HIS A 167 -0.86 -15.82 -1.78
C HIS A 167 -0.57 -16.32 -0.37
N GLN A 168 -1.08 -15.61 0.64
CA GLN A 168 -0.83 -15.90 2.05
C GLN A 168 -1.40 -17.26 2.48
N ASP A 169 -2.51 -17.67 1.87
CA ASP A 169 -3.26 -18.88 2.23
C ASP A 169 -2.73 -20.16 1.56
N ILE A 170 -1.72 -20.05 0.68
CA ILE A 170 -1.14 -21.23 0.05
C ILE A 170 0.05 -21.72 0.88
N PRO A 171 -0.01 -22.95 1.43
CA PRO A 171 1.07 -23.46 2.26
C PRO A 171 2.35 -23.62 1.43
N THR A 172 3.44 -23.08 1.94
CA THR A 172 4.76 -23.33 1.35
C THR A 172 5.20 -24.75 1.70
N PRO A 173 5.69 -25.55 0.73
CA PRO A 173 6.16 -26.90 1.03
C PRO A 173 7.33 -26.82 2.01
N HIS A 174 7.20 -27.50 3.15
CA HIS A 174 8.30 -27.66 4.09
C HIS A 174 9.38 -28.50 3.41
N SER A 175 10.53 -27.88 3.08
CA SER A 175 11.64 -28.64 2.54
C SER A 175 12.19 -29.51 3.67
N GLN A 176 12.25 -30.82 3.47
CA GLN A 176 12.83 -31.76 4.45
C GLN A 176 14.30 -31.44 4.77
N ASN A 177 14.96 -30.60 3.95
CA ASN A 177 16.34 -30.13 4.11
C ASN A 177 16.43 -28.65 4.56
N GLN A 178 15.34 -28.06 5.06
CA GLN A 178 15.36 -26.66 5.50
C GLN A 178 16.20 -26.54 6.77
N THR A 179 17.30 -25.79 6.71
CA THR A 179 18.10 -25.50 7.89
C THR A 179 17.28 -24.59 8.83
N PRO A 180 17.35 -24.78 10.17
CA PRO A 180 16.55 -24.02 11.13
C PRO A 180 16.71 -22.50 11.03
N TYR A 181 17.83 -22.04 10.48
CA TYR A 181 18.18 -20.63 10.33
C TYR A 181 17.78 -20.03 8.97
N THR A 182 17.23 -20.82 8.05
CA THR A 182 16.77 -20.28 6.76
C THR A 182 15.44 -19.53 6.95
N PRO A 183 15.36 -18.24 6.57
CA PRO A 183 14.12 -17.49 6.67
C PRO A 183 13.02 -18.12 5.82
N THR A 184 11.77 -17.89 6.22
CA THR A 184 10.63 -18.31 5.40
C THR A 184 10.62 -17.53 4.07
N PRO A 185 10.08 -18.11 2.98
CA PRO A 185 10.02 -17.42 1.70
C PRO A 185 9.28 -16.08 1.76
N LEU A 186 8.20 -16.00 2.55
CA LEU A 186 7.48 -14.76 2.80
C LEU A 186 8.40 -13.72 3.46
N PHE A 187 9.12 -14.08 4.52
CA PHE A 187 10.04 -13.17 5.20
C PHE A 187 11.14 -12.67 4.28
N LEU A 188 11.68 -13.53 3.42
CA LEU A 188 12.68 -13.12 2.43
C LEU A 188 12.10 -12.15 1.39
N LEU A 189 10.89 -12.41 0.89
CA LEU A 189 10.22 -11.52 -0.07
C LEU A 189 9.86 -10.17 0.54
N THR A 190 9.33 -10.14 1.77
CA THR A 190 9.04 -8.90 2.48
C THR A 190 10.32 -8.14 2.81
N TYR A 191 11.42 -8.83 3.10
CA TYR A 191 12.73 -8.20 3.27
C TYR A 191 13.24 -7.55 1.97
N LEU A 192 13.10 -8.21 0.82
CA LEU A 192 13.55 -7.69 -0.48
C LEU A 192 12.65 -6.59 -1.06
N ALA A 193 11.36 -6.61 -0.73
CA ALA A 193 10.39 -5.68 -1.27
C ALA A 193 10.64 -4.24 -0.78
N THR A 194 10.55 -3.29 -1.72
CA THR A 194 10.59 -1.85 -1.41
C THR A 194 9.21 -1.31 -1.06
N THR A 195 8.16 -1.98 -1.53
CA THR A 195 6.77 -1.66 -1.21
C THR A 195 6.02 -2.96 -1.05
N ILE A 196 5.27 -3.06 0.04
CA ILE A 196 4.41 -4.20 0.35
C ILE A 196 2.98 -3.67 0.37
N LEU A 197 2.10 -4.31 -0.41
CA LEU A 197 0.68 -4.00 -0.43
C LEU A 197 -0.08 -5.24 0.03
N THR A 198 -0.62 -5.18 1.24
CA THR A 198 -1.47 -6.22 1.80
C THR A 198 -2.92 -5.91 1.48
N LEU A 199 -3.62 -6.88 0.91
CA LEU A 199 -4.98 -6.69 0.41
C LEU A 199 -6.00 -7.27 1.38
N HIS A 200 -6.99 -6.43 1.70
CA HIS A 200 -8.05 -6.77 2.64
C HIS A 200 -9.41 -6.55 1.98
N SER A 201 -10.36 -7.42 2.30
CA SER A 201 -11.75 -7.24 1.86
C SER A 201 -12.38 -6.08 2.61
N THR A 202 -12.94 -5.10 1.89
CA THR A 202 -13.64 -3.97 2.51
C THR A 202 -14.77 -4.43 3.42
N ARG A 203 -15.48 -5.51 3.05
CA ARG A 203 -16.56 -6.07 3.87
C ARG A 203 -16.07 -6.55 5.22
N HIS A 204 -14.92 -7.22 5.25
CA HIS A 204 -14.33 -7.76 6.47
C HIS A 204 -13.84 -6.64 7.39
N ILE A 205 -13.14 -5.65 6.83
CA ILE A 205 -12.67 -4.47 7.56
C ILE A 205 -13.83 -3.69 8.17
N LEU A 206 -14.91 -3.47 7.41
CA LEU A 206 -16.11 -2.77 7.91
C LEU A 206 -16.83 -3.59 8.99
N ALA A 207 -16.90 -4.92 8.86
CA ALA A 207 -17.52 -5.77 9.88
C ALA A 207 -16.70 -5.80 11.18
N GLN A 208 -15.37 -5.90 11.08
CA GLN A 208 -14.46 -5.80 12.23
C GLN A 208 -14.57 -4.45 12.92
N LYS A 209 -14.60 -3.37 12.13
CA LYS A 209 -14.83 -2.03 12.67
C LYS A 209 -16.19 -1.91 13.36
N ALA A 210 -17.27 -2.38 12.74
CA ALA A 210 -18.60 -2.31 13.33
C ALA A 210 -18.71 -3.11 14.64
N ALA A 211 -18.01 -4.25 14.74
CA ALA A 211 -17.90 -4.99 16.00
C ALA A 211 -17.13 -4.20 17.06
N ARG A 212 -15.97 -3.63 16.68
CA ARG A 212 -15.14 -2.81 17.58
C ARG A 212 -15.88 -1.57 18.09
N ASP A 213 -16.59 -0.85 17.22
CA ASP A 213 -17.39 0.33 17.56
C ASP A 213 -18.53 -0.03 18.54
N ARG A 214 -19.02 -1.28 18.51
CA ARG A 214 -20.03 -1.81 19.44
C ARG A 214 -19.43 -2.56 20.63
N SER A 215 -18.11 -2.57 20.79
CA SER A 215 -17.39 -3.37 21.79
C SER A 215 -17.75 -4.87 21.76
N LEU A 216 -18.05 -5.40 20.58
CA LEU A 216 -18.27 -6.81 20.32
C LEU A 216 -16.97 -7.49 19.88
N ILE A 217 -16.92 -8.82 20.00
CA ILE A 217 -15.81 -9.63 19.48
C ILE A 217 -15.74 -9.42 17.96
N ALA A 218 -14.54 -9.12 17.45
CA ALA A 218 -14.32 -8.95 16.03
C ALA A 218 -14.58 -10.27 15.28
N PRO A 219 -15.37 -10.27 14.19
CA PRO A 219 -15.55 -11.45 13.37
C PRO A 219 -14.22 -11.87 12.74
N GLN A 220 -14.02 -13.18 12.67
CA GLN A 220 -12.91 -13.82 11.97
C GLN A 220 -13.42 -14.32 10.62
N PHE A 221 -12.55 -14.32 9.62
CA PHE A 221 -12.88 -14.70 8.24
C PHE A 221 -11.79 -15.62 7.69
N GLY A 222 -12.12 -16.36 6.63
CA GLY A 222 -11.19 -17.23 5.93
C GLY A 222 -10.65 -18.35 6.81
N LEU A 223 -9.38 -18.66 6.63
CA LEU A 223 -8.71 -19.73 7.38
C LEU A 223 -8.62 -19.45 8.88
N ALA A 224 -8.72 -18.19 9.30
CA ALA A 224 -8.71 -17.82 10.71
C ALA A 224 -10.00 -18.22 11.45
N GLU A 225 -11.10 -18.49 10.74
CA GLU A 225 -12.33 -19.00 11.38
C GLU A 225 -12.12 -20.39 11.99
N GLU A 226 -11.08 -21.13 11.57
CA GLU A 226 -10.81 -22.53 11.93
C GLU A 226 -12.04 -23.45 11.72
N ALA A 227 -12.97 -23.01 10.87
CA ALA A 227 -14.18 -23.74 10.53
C ALA A 227 -13.90 -24.72 9.38
N ASP A 228 -14.22 -25.99 9.60
CA ASP A 228 -14.15 -27.02 8.57
C ASP A 228 -15.21 -26.75 7.48
N GLY A 229 -14.78 -26.44 6.26
CA GLY A 229 -15.70 -26.32 5.13
C GLY A 229 -15.29 -25.34 4.03
N VAL A 230 -16.30 -24.80 3.34
CA VAL A 230 -16.13 -23.82 2.27
C VAL A 230 -15.95 -22.45 2.88
N ILE A 231 -14.98 -21.67 2.38
CA ILE A 231 -14.77 -20.29 2.78
C ILE A 231 -15.98 -19.43 2.34
N ILE A 232 -16.81 -19.00 3.31
CA ILE A 232 -18.05 -18.24 3.08
C ILE A 232 -17.78 -16.73 2.98
N GLY A 233 -16.61 -16.25 3.43
CA GLY A 233 -16.26 -14.83 3.47
C GLY A 233 -16.25 -14.13 2.10
N ARG A 234 -16.07 -14.91 1.02
CA ARG A 234 -16.11 -14.44 -0.35
C ARG A 234 -17.51 -14.53 -0.91
N VAL A 235 -18.28 -13.47 -0.73
CA VAL A 235 -19.55 -13.28 -1.46
C VAL A 235 -19.22 -12.99 -2.93
N VAL A 236 -19.07 -14.05 -3.73
CA VAL A 236 -19.00 -13.94 -5.18
C VAL A 236 -20.36 -13.42 -5.63
N GLU A 237 -20.39 -12.21 -6.19
CA GLU A 237 -21.55 -11.76 -6.97
C GLU A 237 -21.79 -12.78 -8.07
N GLN A 238 -22.78 -13.64 -7.87
CA GLN A 238 -23.17 -14.62 -8.86
C GLN A 238 -23.57 -13.85 -10.13
N HIS A 239 -22.83 -14.10 -11.21
CA HIS A 239 -23.23 -13.71 -12.55
C HIS A 239 -24.62 -14.28 -12.82
N GLY A 240 -25.63 -13.42 -12.83
CA GLY A 240 -26.94 -13.73 -13.40
C GLY A 240 -28.07 -14.03 -12.43
N LYS A 241 -28.38 -13.11 -11.51
CA LYS A 241 -29.75 -12.62 -11.28
C LYS A 241 -29.73 -11.60 -10.15
N GLY A 242 -30.29 -10.42 -10.43
CA GLY A 242 -30.17 -9.25 -9.59
C GLY A 242 -30.55 -9.48 -8.14
N ILE A 243 -29.63 -9.12 -7.25
CA ILE A 243 -29.98 -8.33 -6.09
C ILE A 243 -29.74 -6.87 -6.50
N ALA A 244 -30.60 -6.38 -7.41
CA ALA A 244 -30.74 -4.97 -7.72
C ALA A 244 -31.60 -4.28 -6.63
N SER A 245 -31.23 -4.50 -5.37
CA SER A 245 -31.67 -3.75 -4.19
C SER A 245 -30.54 -3.88 -3.18
N ALA A 246 -29.75 -2.86 -2.88
CA ALA A 246 -30.24 -1.63 -2.30
C ALA A 246 -29.10 -0.62 -2.17
N GLY A 247 -29.33 0.62 -2.63
CA GLY A 247 -28.56 1.80 -2.23
C GLY A 247 -27.15 1.94 -2.82
N ASN A 248 -26.60 3.15 -2.67
CA ASN A 248 -25.22 3.49 -3.03
C ASN A 248 -24.19 2.71 -2.19
N ASP A 249 -24.62 2.21 -1.01
CA ASP A 249 -23.81 1.59 0.03
C ASP A 249 -23.26 0.19 -0.34
N ASP A 250 -23.96 -0.59 -1.16
CA ASP A 250 -23.50 -1.94 -1.52
C ASP A 250 -22.28 -1.89 -2.47
N HIS A 251 -22.23 -0.88 -3.33
CA HIS A 251 -21.08 -0.64 -4.19
C HIS A 251 -19.84 -0.10 -3.44
N ASP A 252 -20.03 0.61 -2.33
CA ASP A 252 -18.93 1.05 -1.46
C ASP A 252 -18.35 -0.10 -0.62
N ARG A 253 -19.06 -1.24 -0.55
CA ARG A 253 -18.60 -2.46 0.11
C ARG A 253 -17.85 -3.41 -0.83
N ASN A 254 -17.82 -3.12 -2.14
CA ASN A 254 -17.22 -3.98 -3.15
C ASN A 254 -15.80 -3.57 -3.57
N GLY A 255 -15.28 -2.48 -3.00
CA GLY A 255 -13.89 -2.09 -3.22
C GLY A 255 -12.92 -3.03 -2.52
N ILE A 256 -11.64 -2.62 -2.53
CA ILE A 256 -10.58 -3.30 -1.79
C ILE A 256 -9.94 -2.31 -0.82
N VAL A 257 -9.54 -2.81 0.34
CA VAL A 257 -8.70 -2.07 1.28
C VAL A 257 -7.25 -2.50 1.05
N ILE A 258 -6.36 -1.52 0.98
CA ILE A 258 -4.93 -1.72 0.73
C ILE A 258 -4.19 -1.18 1.94
N GLU A 259 -3.55 -2.06 2.68
CA GLU A 259 -2.53 -1.70 3.66
C GLU A 259 -1.20 -1.60 2.93
N MET A 260 -0.60 -0.43 2.93
CA MET A 260 0.64 -0.14 2.22
C MET A 260 1.77 0.07 3.22
N GLU A 261 2.86 -0.67 3.05
CA GLU A 261 4.16 -0.38 3.67
C GLU A 261 5.14 0.02 2.56
N HIS A 262 5.65 1.26 2.59
CA HIS A 262 6.66 1.75 1.66
C HIS A 262 7.94 2.13 2.39
N ARG A 263 9.06 1.58 1.94
CA ARG A 263 10.38 1.86 2.52
C ARG A 263 11.04 3.01 1.79
N ARG A 264 11.26 4.11 2.51
CA ARG A 264 11.97 5.29 2.00
C ARG A 264 13.44 4.96 1.75
N LYS A 265 14.13 5.85 1.04
CA LYS A 265 15.59 5.76 0.82
C LYS A 265 16.39 5.77 2.13
N SER A 266 15.88 6.42 3.17
CA SER A 266 16.45 6.41 4.52
C SER A 266 16.31 5.08 5.25
N GLY A 267 15.54 4.12 4.71
CA GLY A 267 15.21 2.86 5.35
C GLY A 267 13.99 2.93 6.27
N ARG A 268 13.48 4.13 6.61
CA ARG A 268 12.23 4.29 7.38
C ARG A 268 11.02 3.84 6.56
N GLY A 269 10.15 3.04 7.18
CA GLY A 269 8.89 2.59 6.60
C GLY A 269 7.76 3.60 6.80
N VAL A 270 6.90 3.77 5.79
CA VAL A 270 5.62 4.47 5.88
C VAL A 270 4.52 3.44 5.77
N VAL A 271 3.64 3.36 6.77
CA VAL A 271 2.47 2.49 6.76
C VAL A 271 1.21 3.33 6.66
N GLU A 272 0.34 3.04 5.70
CA GLU A 272 -0.93 3.75 5.54
C GLU A 272 -2.00 2.86 4.90
N TRP A 273 -3.27 3.15 5.22
CA TRP A 273 -4.42 2.37 4.77
C TRP A 273 -5.25 3.14 3.74
N TYR A 274 -5.49 2.50 2.60
CA TYR A 274 -6.21 3.08 1.49
C TYR A 274 -7.44 2.25 1.12
N TYR A 275 -8.42 2.91 0.52
CA TYR A 275 -9.55 2.28 -0.15
C TYR A 275 -9.43 2.52 -1.66
N LEU A 276 -9.48 1.43 -2.42
CA LEU A 276 -9.61 1.47 -3.87
C LEU A 276 -11.03 1.01 -4.24
N PRO A 277 -11.85 1.87 -4.87
CA PRO A 277 -13.20 1.50 -5.26
C PRO A 277 -13.21 0.48 -6.41
N PRO A 278 -14.33 -0.21 -6.62
CA PRO A 278 -14.47 -1.18 -7.70
C PRO A 278 -14.20 -0.55 -9.08
N ALA A 279 -13.65 -1.34 -10.00
CA ALA A 279 -13.38 -0.90 -11.37
C ALA A 279 -14.61 -0.35 -12.12
N THR A 280 -15.83 -0.72 -11.72
CA THR A 280 -17.09 -0.19 -12.29
C THR A 280 -17.29 1.30 -12.00
N LYS A 281 -16.77 1.82 -10.88
CA LYS A 281 -16.81 3.27 -10.56
C LYS A 281 -15.70 4.06 -11.25
N ILE A 282 -14.70 3.37 -11.83
CA ILE A 282 -13.53 4.01 -12.43
C ILE A 282 -13.79 4.21 -13.92
N HIS A 283 -13.98 5.46 -14.34
CA HIS A 283 -14.10 5.74 -15.76
C HIS A 283 -12.77 5.41 -16.47
N ARG A 284 -12.82 4.71 -17.61
CA ARG A 284 -11.62 4.19 -18.31
C ARG A 284 -10.58 5.27 -18.64
N GLN A 285 -11.04 6.50 -18.89
CA GLN A 285 -10.23 7.67 -19.22
C GLN A 285 -9.97 8.60 -18.02
N GLN A 286 -10.46 8.26 -16.82
CA GLN A 286 -10.21 9.07 -15.64
C GLN A 286 -8.74 9.00 -15.25
N VAL A 287 -8.09 10.15 -15.40
CA VAL A 287 -6.71 10.39 -14.95
C VAL A 287 -6.68 10.78 -13.47
N LYS A 288 -7.78 11.33 -12.93
CA LYS A 288 -7.87 11.75 -11.54
C LYS A 288 -7.73 10.55 -10.60
N GLU A 289 -7.04 10.78 -9.49
CA GLU A 289 -6.85 9.79 -8.43
C GLU A 289 -8.19 9.24 -7.93
N VAL A 290 -8.25 7.91 -7.88
CA VAL A 290 -9.44 7.15 -7.51
C VAL A 290 -9.31 6.57 -6.09
N VAL A 291 -8.10 6.54 -5.56
CA VAL A 291 -7.78 6.01 -4.24
C VAL A 291 -8.07 7.09 -3.20
N MET A 292 -8.59 6.67 -2.06
CA MET A 292 -8.79 7.54 -0.90
C MET A 292 -8.22 6.88 0.35
N LEU A 293 -7.97 7.65 1.40
CA LEU A 293 -7.60 7.10 2.70
C LEU A 293 -8.78 6.34 3.29
N LEU A 294 -8.48 5.24 4.00
CA LEU A 294 -9.52 4.44 4.64
C LEU A 294 -10.31 5.26 5.67
N ASP A 295 -9.63 6.15 6.40
CA ASP A 295 -10.24 7.07 7.37
C ASP A 295 -11.25 8.04 6.75
N ASP A 296 -11.10 8.35 5.46
CA ASP A 296 -12.02 9.22 4.73
C ASP A 296 -13.21 8.45 4.13
N HIS A 297 -13.19 7.12 4.15
CA HIS A 297 -14.26 6.30 3.58
C HIS A 297 -15.56 6.47 4.38
N PRO A 298 -16.72 6.73 3.75
CA PRO A 298 -17.94 7.13 4.46
C PRO A 298 -18.46 6.06 5.45
N LEU A 299 -18.30 4.78 5.11
CA LEU A 299 -18.70 3.68 6.00
C LEU A 299 -17.65 3.37 7.08
N TYR A 300 -16.42 3.87 6.93
CA TYR A 300 -15.33 3.62 7.87
C TYR A 300 -15.11 4.81 8.82
N ARG A 301 -15.33 6.05 8.39
CA ARG A 301 -15.17 7.21 9.25
C ARG A 301 -16.05 7.10 10.50
N ARG A 302 -15.51 7.47 11.67
CA ARG A 302 -16.30 7.46 12.91
C ARG A 302 -17.39 8.53 12.83
N TRP A 303 -18.61 8.19 13.21
CA TRP A 303 -19.75 9.11 13.28
C TRP A 303 -19.44 10.34 14.15
N GLU A 304 -18.73 10.17 15.26
CA GLU A 304 -18.34 11.28 16.16
C GLU A 304 -17.37 12.26 15.49
N GLU A 305 -16.45 11.76 14.66
CA GLU A 305 -15.50 12.59 13.91
C GLU A 305 -16.15 13.26 12.69
N ALA A 306 -17.14 12.60 12.07
CA ALA A 306 -17.96 13.18 11.01
C ALA A 306 -18.92 14.25 11.54
N ALA A 307 -19.51 14.02 12.72
CA ALA A 307 -20.36 14.97 13.42
C ALA A 307 -19.54 16.16 13.97
N ALA A 308 -18.33 15.93 14.50
CA ALA A 308 -17.43 17.01 14.93
C ALA A 308 -16.98 17.90 13.76
N ALA A 309 -16.70 17.32 12.59
CA ALA A 309 -16.37 18.08 11.38
C ALA A 309 -17.56 18.89 10.82
N GLY A 310 -18.80 18.44 11.05
CA GLY A 310 -20.02 19.20 10.72
C GLY A 310 -20.50 20.15 11.82
N ARG A 311 -19.96 20.04 13.04
CA ARG A 311 -20.29 20.89 14.20
C ARG A 311 -19.33 22.07 14.37
N GLU A 312 -18.31 22.23 13.54
CA GLU A 312 -17.48 23.46 13.55
C GLU A 312 -18.30 24.73 13.20
N GLU A 313 -19.55 24.61 12.72
CA GLU A 313 -20.49 25.73 12.55
C GLU A 313 -21.53 25.89 13.68
N ALA A 314 -21.56 24.99 14.67
CA ALA A 314 -22.48 25.08 15.81
C ALA A 314 -21.70 24.85 17.11
N GLU A 315 -21.29 25.97 17.73
CA GLU A 315 -20.70 26.04 19.07
C GLU A 315 -21.67 25.52 20.15
N GLU A 316 -21.85 24.20 20.23
CA GLU A 316 -22.36 23.56 21.45
C GLU A 316 -21.47 22.35 21.72
N GLN A 317 -20.44 22.61 22.53
CA GLN A 317 -19.62 21.56 23.12
C GLN A 317 -20.56 20.60 23.87
N PRO A 318 -20.47 19.28 23.66
CA PRO A 318 -21.25 18.34 24.46
C PRO A 318 -20.78 18.43 25.92
N GLU A 319 -21.72 18.73 26.84
CA GLU A 319 -21.48 18.71 28.28
C GLU A 319 -21.00 17.31 28.71
N SER A 320 -19.69 17.19 28.93
CA SER A 320 -19.08 15.99 29.52
C SER A 320 -19.58 15.84 30.95
N THR A 321 -20.01 14.63 31.34
CA THR A 321 -20.54 14.31 32.69
C THR A 321 -19.54 14.56 33.82
N PHE A 322 -18.27 14.84 33.50
CA PHE A 322 -17.25 15.23 34.46
C PHE A 322 -16.50 16.46 33.93
N GLU A 323 -16.87 17.64 34.40
CA GLU A 323 -16.04 18.83 34.25
C GLU A 323 -14.81 18.67 35.16
N LEU A 324 -13.69 18.23 34.58
CA LEU A 324 -12.37 18.25 35.23
C LEU A 324 -11.72 19.65 35.20
N GLY A 325 -12.51 20.68 34.87
CA GLY A 325 -12.10 22.07 34.98
C GLY A 325 -12.04 22.51 36.44
N LEU A 326 -11.09 23.38 36.76
CA LEU A 326 -11.15 24.11 38.02
C LEU A 326 -12.38 25.02 37.96
N THR A 327 -13.25 24.91 38.96
CA THR A 327 -14.32 25.90 39.13
C THR A 327 -13.72 27.30 39.22
N GLU A 328 -14.47 28.32 38.81
CA GLU A 328 -14.00 29.71 38.79
C GLU A 328 -13.45 30.17 40.16
N ARG A 329 -14.00 29.60 41.23
CA ARG A 329 -13.51 29.75 42.61
C ARG A 329 -12.12 29.12 42.82
N GLN A 330 -11.91 27.87 42.41
CA GLN A 330 -10.62 27.18 42.53
C GLN A 330 -9.55 27.82 41.65
N ARG A 331 -9.92 28.35 40.49
CA ARG A 331 -9.02 29.13 39.63
C ARG A 331 -8.55 30.40 40.32
N ARG A 332 -9.47 31.13 40.95
CA ARG A 332 -9.16 32.37 41.69
C ARG A 332 -8.30 32.10 42.93
N GLU A 333 -8.55 30.99 43.63
CA GLU A 333 -7.73 30.56 44.76
C GLU A 333 -6.32 30.19 44.31
N ARG A 334 -6.16 29.48 43.18
CA ARG A 334 -4.84 29.17 42.60
C ARG A 334 -4.08 30.43 42.16
N GLU A 335 -4.77 31.39 41.54
CA GLU A 335 -4.19 32.66 41.10
C GLU A 335 -3.80 33.58 42.27
N GLY A 336 -4.41 33.41 43.44
CA GLY A 336 -4.10 34.15 44.67
C GLY A 336 -2.96 33.57 45.53
N VAL A 337 -2.45 32.37 45.20
CA VAL A 337 -1.31 31.78 45.92
C VAL A 337 -0.01 32.42 45.44
N VAL A 338 0.54 33.31 46.26
CA VAL A 338 1.85 33.94 46.01
C VAL A 338 2.95 32.96 46.41
N LEU A 339 3.53 32.29 45.41
CA LEU A 339 4.71 31.46 45.59
C LEU A 339 5.98 32.34 45.56
N PRO A 340 6.96 32.12 46.45
CA PRO A 340 8.27 32.75 46.33
C PRO A 340 8.87 32.47 44.94
N TYR A 341 9.38 33.51 44.25
CA TYR A 341 10.03 33.46 42.93
C TYR A 341 9.14 33.21 41.70
N PHE A 342 7.81 33.15 41.85
CA PHE A 342 6.89 32.94 40.71
C PHE A 342 6.87 34.14 39.74
N ASP A 343 7.09 35.36 40.25
CA ASP A 343 7.20 36.58 39.45
C ASP A 343 8.43 36.58 38.52
N ALA A 344 9.46 35.79 38.83
CA ALA A 344 10.67 35.68 38.00
C ALA A 344 10.43 34.91 36.67
N GLN A 345 9.35 34.11 36.58
CA GLN A 345 8.94 33.46 35.34
C GLN A 345 8.01 34.33 34.48
N LYS A 346 7.35 35.32 35.08
CA LYS A 346 6.40 36.21 34.40
C LYS A 346 7.07 37.46 33.80
N GLY A 347 8.33 37.41 33.37
CA GLY A 347 8.95 38.41 32.49
C GLY A 347 8.98 39.90 32.93
N GLU A 348 8.37 40.30 34.04
CA GLU A 348 8.26 41.69 34.51
C GLU A 348 9.25 42.05 35.64
N GLY A 349 10.10 41.10 36.05
CA GLY A 349 11.22 41.36 36.97
C GLY A 349 12.51 41.78 36.24
N PRO A 350 13.47 42.44 36.91
CA PRO A 350 14.74 42.89 36.32
C PRO A 350 15.70 41.75 35.90
N GLY A 351 15.29 40.50 36.05
CA GLY A 351 15.92 39.34 35.44
C GLY A 351 15.00 38.79 34.35
N GLU A 352 15.37 39.05 33.10
CA GLU A 352 14.74 38.49 31.91
C GLU A 352 14.62 36.97 32.08
N GLY A 353 13.39 36.46 32.02
CA GLY A 353 13.04 35.07 32.32
C GLY A 353 13.93 34.09 31.57
N GLY A 354 14.27 32.97 32.22
CA GLY A 354 15.22 31.96 31.74
C GLY A 354 14.95 31.52 30.29
N ARG A 355 15.62 32.18 29.35
CA ARG A 355 15.64 31.83 27.95
C ARG A 355 16.64 30.69 27.81
N ILE A 356 16.14 29.49 27.53
CA ILE A 356 17.00 28.36 27.22
C ILE A 356 17.63 28.65 25.86
N LEU A 357 18.93 28.93 25.85
CA LEU A 357 19.72 28.94 24.63
C LEU A 357 20.09 27.49 24.32
N TYR A 358 19.53 27.00 23.22
CA TYR A 358 19.95 25.75 22.63
C TYR A 358 21.16 26.03 21.73
N ASP A 359 22.27 25.34 21.97
CA ASP A 359 23.46 25.36 21.12
C ASP A 359 23.48 24.03 20.37
N MET A 360 23.44 24.06 19.04
CA MET A 360 23.32 22.85 18.21
C MET A 360 24.60 22.02 18.29
N GLY A 361 24.47 20.73 18.60
CA GLY A 361 25.59 19.78 18.62
C GLY A 361 25.81 19.12 17.25
N GLU A 362 27.04 18.64 16.98
CA GLU A 362 27.38 17.86 15.77
C GLU A 362 26.61 16.51 15.68
N GLU A 363 25.88 16.15 16.74
CA GLU A 363 25.09 14.92 16.86
C GLU A 363 23.61 15.13 16.48
N ASP A 364 23.16 16.37 16.26
CA ASP A 364 21.80 16.66 15.80
C ASP A 364 21.66 16.36 14.31
N ASP A 365 20.78 15.42 13.97
CA ASP A 365 20.38 15.01 12.63
C ASP A 365 19.43 16.04 12.00
N PHE A 366 19.96 17.22 11.70
CA PHE A 366 19.27 18.31 11.01
C PHE A 366 19.03 17.93 9.53
N ASP A 367 17.80 17.56 9.16
CA ASP A 367 17.41 17.19 7.80
C ASP A 367 17.05 18.45 6.97
N GLU A 368 17.90 18.82 5.99
CA GLU A 368 17.66 19.96 5.09
C GLU A 368 16.37 19.84 4.23
N GLU A 369 15.76 18.64 4.14
CA GLU A 369 14.51 18.39 3.38
C GLU A 369 13.24 18.72 4.19
N GLU A 370 13.33 18.98 5.51
CA GLU A 370 12.19 19.37 6.36
C GLU A 370 11.96 20.91 6.41
N ASP A 371 13.02 21.71 6.26
CA ASP A 371 12.98 23.16 6.53
C ASP A 371 13.08 24.08 5.29
N GLU A 372 13.21 23.55 4.07
CA GLU A 372 12.74 24.29 2.89
C GLU A 372 11.23 24.07 2.75
N ILE A 373 10.38 24.71 3.57
CA ILE A 373 9.01 25.24 3.32
C ILE A 373 8.37 25.78 4.61
#